data_AF-A0A2A4G7E3-F1
#
_entry.id   AF-A0A2A4G7E3-F1
#
_cell.length_a   1.000
_cell.length_b   1.000
_cell.length_c   1.000
_cell.angle_alpha   90.00
_cell.angle_beta   90.00
_cell.angle_gamma   90.00
#
_symmetry.space_group_name_H-M   'P 1'
#
loop_
_entity.id
_entity.type
_entity.pdbx_description
1 polymer ?
#
loop_
_entity_poly.entity_id
_entity_poly.type
_entity_poly.pdbx_seq_one_letter_code
_entity_poly.pdbx_strand_id
1 'polypeptide(L)'
;MLPSTYLDLVFYHKNDSARTFSHCYFKLREVDDNFGDFIQQHPNRFIYLASHYSKREDFVKLYPDTLRIRELLKDYINDQPFRSTFSLLAMQDMSEGNKFSWEEVMQVASRFFEVVGVKGKYRLKICTGNDFSGLEIKGNRALLEAMVYEALATERERAKPSNADFVENARTYFSEALKSMESKQSGMETINVKNEVYSQMAQDKALKKYLHHYFSNETNSIPITLIDD
;
A
#
# COMPACT_ATOMS: atom_id res chain seq x y z
N MET A 1 11.73 18.39 -8.11
CA MET A 1 10.91 18.62 -6.90
C MET A 1 11.50 17.85 -5.72
N LEU A 2 11.45 18.39 -4.50
CA LEU A 2 12.04 17.76 -3.32
C LEU A 2 10.94 17.13 -2.44
N PRO A 3 10.91 15.80 -2.26
CA PRO A 3 9.89 15.17 -1.41
C PRO A 3 9.93 15.63 0.05
N SER A 4 11.09 16.10 0.52
CA SER A 4 11.29 16.68 1.86
C SER A 4 10.46 17.93 2.13
N THR A 5 9.91 18.56 1.08
CA THR A 5 8.97 19.68 1.20
C THR A 5 7.60 19.21 1.67
N TYR A 6 7.18 17.99 1.30
CA TYR A 6 5.80 17.51 1.46
C TYR A 6 5.64 16.37 2.48
N LEU A 7 6.72 15.72 2.90
CA LEU A 7 6.68 14.57 3.80
C LEU A 7 7.34 14.87 5.15
N ASP A 8 6.66 14.46 6.21
CA ASP A 8 7.14 14.40 7.58
C ASP A 8 7.01 12.99 8.17
N LEU A 9 7.80 12.72 9.21
CA LEU A 9 7.66 11.54 10.05
C LEU A 9 7.21 11.97 11.45
N VAL A 10 6.04 11.48 11.87
CA VAL A 10 5.44 11.79 13.18
C VAL A 10 5.66 10.60 14.11
N PHE A 11 6.06 10.88 15.35
CA PHE A 11 6.28 9.89 16.40
C PHE A 11 5.16 9.94 17.43
N TYR A 12 4.69 8.76 17.85
CA TYR A 12 3.79 8.61 18.98
C TYR A 12 4.51 7.94 20.14
N HIS A 13 4.30 8.51 21.31
CA HIS A 13 4.80 8.00 22.59
C HIS A 13 3.65 7.28 23.30
N LYS A 14 3.97 6.23 24.07
CA LYS A 14 2.98 5.72 25.02
C LYS A 14 2.85 6.74 26.16
N ASN A 15 1.61 7.06 26.52
CA ASN A 15 1.29 7.91 27.67
C ASN A 15 2.07 7.37 28.89
N ASP A 16 2.87 8.24 29.50
CA ASP A 16 3.73 8.06 30.70
C ASP A 16 5.25 7.99 30.49
N SER A 17 5.79 7.95 29.27
CA SER A 17 7.19 8.34 29.08
C SER A 17 7.52 8.81 27.67
N ALA A 18 8.14 9.99 27.56
CA ALA A 18 8.75 10.48 26.32
C ALA A 18 9.93 9.61 25.84
N ARG A 19 10.19 8.46 26.48
CA ARG A 19 11.23 7.49 26.14
C ARG A 19 10.66 6.18 25.59
N THR A 20 9.35 5.95 25.66
CA THR A 20 8.74 4.71 25.15
C THR A 20 8.08 4.96 23.81
N PHE A 21 8.79 4.57 22.74
CA PHE A 21 8.26 4.54 21.38
C PHE A 21 7.01 3.66 21.29
N SER A 22 5.94 4.19 20.69
CA SER A 22 4.74 3.42 20.34
C SER A 22 4.76 3.04 18.86
N HIS A 23 4.72 4.06 18.00
CA HIS A 23 4.73 3.91 16.55
C HIS A 23 5.14 5.23 15.88
N CYS A 24 5.49 5.16 14.59
CA CYS A 24 5.67 6.33 13.74
C CYS A 24 4.88 6.14 12.45
N TYR A 25 4.52 7.25 11.81
CA TYR A 25 3.88 7.25 10.50
C TYR A 25 4.26 8.49 9.70
N PHE A 26 4.12 8.39 8.38
CA PHE A 26 4.32 9.51 7.47
C PHE A 26 3.12 10.44 7.47
N LYS A 27 3.37 11.72 7.64
CA LYS A 27 2.37 12.78 7.52
C LYS A 27 2.72 13.64 6.31
N LEU A 28 1.70 13.99 5.52
CA LEU A 28 1.85 14.96 4.44
C LEU A 28 1.76 16.38 5.02
N ARG A 29 2.68 17.25 4.63
CA ARG A 29 2.63 18.67 4.96
C ARG A 29 1.64 19.37 4.06
N GLU A 30 0.90 20.31 4.63
CA GLU A 30 0.13 21.28 3.87
C GLU A 30 1.11 22.29 3.27
N VAL A 31 1.17 22.32 1.96
CA VAL A 31 2.01 23.23 1.18
C VAL A 31 1.10 23.92 0.20
N ASP A 32 1.06 25.24 0.24
CA ASP A 32 0.18 26.06 -0.60
C ASP A 32 0.76 26.24 -2.00
N ASP A 33 0.74 25.15 -2.77
CA ASP A 33 1.03 25.13 -4.20
C ASP A 33 0.21 24.04 -4.90
N ASN A 34 0.12 24.11 -6.24
CA ASN A 34 -0.67 23.16 -7.04
C ASN A 34 -0.30 21.69 -6.80
N PHE A 35 0.95 21.43 -6.41
CA PHE A 35 1.43 20.08 -6.16
C PHE A 35 1.08 19.61 -4.75
N GLY A 36 1.17 20.49 -3.77
CA GLY A 36 0.65 20.29 -2.43
C GLY A 36 -0.84 19.95 -2.48
N ASP A 37 -1.63 20.71 -3.24
CA ASP A 37 -3.06 20.43 -3.45
C ASP A 37 -3.29 19.04 -4.05
N PHE A 38 -2.52 18.68 -5.08
CA PHE A 38 -2.60 17.35 -5.68
C PHE A 38 -2.26 16.24 -4.68
N ILE A 39 -1.18 16.41 -3.90
CA ILE A 39 -0.80 15.47 -2.85
C ILE A 39 -1.91 15.29 -1.81
N GLN A 40 -2.56 16.39 -1.41
CA GLN A 40 -3.64 16.37 -0.42
C GLN A 40 -4.91 15.72 -0.96
N GLN A 41 -5.15 15.77 -2.28
CA GLN A 41 -6.24 15.02 -2.94
C GLN A 41 -5.94 13.52 -3.04
N HIS A 42 -4.66 13.14 -3.09
CA HIS A 42 -4.21 11.76 -3.30
C HIS A 42 -3.27 11.23 -2.18
N PRO A 43 -3.62 11.39 -0.90
CA PRO A 43 -2.66 11.23 0.20
C PRO A 43 -2.16 9.78 0.34
N ASN A 44 -3.03 8.81 0.05
CA ASN A 44 -2.72 7.39 0.19
C ASN A 44 -1.60 6.94 -0.75
N ARG A 45 -1.44 7.54 -1.93
CA ARG A 45 -0.34 7.22 -2.87
C ARG A 45 1.02 7.52 -2.25
N PHE A 46 1.16 8.73 -1.70
CA PHE A 46 2.42 9.24 -1.19
C PHE A 46 2.78 8.62 0.17
N ILE A 47 1.78 8.37 1.01
CA ILE A 47 1.97 7.65 2.29
C ILE A 47 2.38 6.19 2.02
N TYR A 48 1.76 5.54 1.03
CA TYR A 48 2.16 4.21 0.60
C TYR A 48 3.63 4.21 0.14
N LEU A 49 3.99 5.11 -0.78
CA LEU A 49 5.33 5.18 -1.32
C LEU A 49 6.39 5.41 -0.22
N ALA A 50 6.13 6.32 0.71
CA ALA A 50 7.02 6.56 1.84
C ALA A 50 7.19 5.31 2.72
N SER A 51 6.11 4.55 2.92
CA SER A 51 6.13 3.29 3.67
C SER A 51 6.81 2.15 2.89
N HIS A 52 6.76 2.15 1.55
CA HIS A 52 7.40 1.16 0.70
C HIS A 52 8.94 1.27 0.77
N TYR A 53 9.47 2.49 0.71
CA TYR A 53 10.90 2.74 0.64
C TYR A 53 11.58 2.87 2.00
N SER A 54 10.82 2.95 3.08
CA SER A 54 11.37 3.04 4.44
C SER A 54 11.04 1.79 5.25
N LYS A 55 12.00 1.37 6.08
CA LYS A 55 11.76 0.28 7.03
C LYS A 55 11.45 0.89 8.39
N ARG A 56 10.23 0.67 8.87
CA ARG A 56 9.79 1.18 10.17
C ARG A 56 10.77 0.81 11.28
N GLU A 57 11.28 -0.42 11.25
CA GLU A 57 12.22 -0.98 12.21
C GLU A 57 13.51 -0.15 12.33
N ASP A 58 13.95 0.48 11.24
CA ASP A 58 15.16 1.28 11.24
C ASP A 58 14.95 2.59 12.00
N PHE A 59 13.76 3.19 11.92
CA PHE A 59 13.39 4.34 12.77
C PHE A 59 13.24 3.94 14.24
N VAL A 60 12.65 2.77 14.52
CA VAL A 60 12.47 2.28 15.89
C VAL A 60 13.80 2.10 16.61
N LYS A 61 14.81 1.53 15.92
CA LYS A 61 16.15 1.28 16.49
C LYS A 61 16.88 2.57 16.87
N LEU A 62 16.63 3.66 16.15
CA LEU A 62 17.28 4.94 16.39
C LEU A 62 16.59 5.78 17.46
N TYR A 63 15.35 5.47 17.81
CA TYR A 63 14.59 6.25 18.78
C TYR A 63 15.21 6.19 20.20
N PRO A 64 15.33 7.30 20.95
CA PRO A 64 14.76 8.64 20.70
C PRO A 64 15.67 9.63 19.96
N ASP A 65 16.73 9.20 19.28
CA ASP A 65 17.64 10.08 18.54
C ASP A 65 16.98 10.66 17.28
N THR A 66 16.20 11.73 17.48
CA THR A 66 15.44 12.38 16.41
C THR A 66 16.31 13.03 15.34
N LEU A 67 17.58 13.35 15.62
CA LEU A 67 18.50 13.90 14.63
C LEU A 67 18.91 12.81 13.64
N ARG A 68 19.37 11.66 14.14
CA ARG A 68 19.69 10.50 13.27
C ARG A 68 18.49 9.99 12.50
N ILE A 69 17.30 10.03 13.10
CA ILE A 69 16.08 9.64 12.37
C ILE A 69 15.78 10.61 11.22
N ARG A 70 15.96 11.92 11.42
CA ARG A 70 15.78 12.91 10.34
C ARG A 70 16.80 12.71 9.22
N GLU A 71 18.04 12.35 9.55
CA GLU A 71 19.07 12.00 8.57
C GLU A 71 18.68 10.75 7.78
N LEU A 72 18.31 9.67 8.47
CA LEU A 72 17.84 8.44 7.82
C LEU A 72 16.62 8.68 6.91
N LEU A 73 15.66 9.50 7.36
CA LEU A 73 14.53 9.89 6.53
C LEU A 73 14.98 10.64 5.28
N LYS A 74 15.91 11.60 5.42
CA LYS A 74 16.48 12.33 4.29
C LYS A 74 17.14 11.38 3.31
N ASP A 75 17.86 10.37 3.79
CA ASP A 75 18.50 9.38 2.93
C ASP A 75 17.46 8.60 2.11
N TYR A 76 16.39 8.10 2.76
CA TYR A 76 15.31 7.39 2.05
C TYR A 76 14.61 8.28 1.01
N ILE A 77 14.27 9.52 1.36
CA ILE A 77 13.52 10.39 0.42
C ILE A 77 14.41 11.01 -0.65
N ASN A 78 15.73 10.97 -0.48
CA ASN A 78 16.70 11.42 -1.49
C ASN A 78 17.15 10.28 -2.42
N ASP A 79 16.83 9.03 -2.09
CA ASP A 79 17.08 7.87 -2.93
C ASP A 79 16.45 8.04 -4.33
N GLN A 80 17.21 7.69 -5.37
CA GLN A 80 16.81 7.98 -6.75
C GLN A 80 15.53 7.22 -7.16
N PRO A 81 15.38 5.92 -6.86
CA PRO A 81 14.12 5.21 -7.05
C PRO A 81 12.92 5.87 -6.37
N PHE A 82 13.05 6.28 -5.10
CA PHE A 82 11.98 6.96 -4.38
C PHE A 82 11.61 8.28 -5.07
N ARG A 83 12.59 9.16 -5.35
CA ARG A 83 12.35 10.47 -5.96
C ARG A 83 11.71 10.37 -7.35
N SER A 84 12.14 9.38 -8.13
CA SER A 84 11.62 9.14 -9.48
C SER A 84 10.15 8.72 -9.41
N THR A 85 9.83 7.75 -8.55
CA THR A 85 8.45 7.29 -8.34
C THR A 85 7.56 8.38 -7.74
N PHE A 86 8.06 9.13 -6.75
CA PHE A 86 7.35 10.24 -6.13
C PHE A 86 6.97 11.31 -7.14
N SER A 87 7.89 11.63 -8.07
CA SER A 87 7.62 12.59 -9.14
C SER A 87 6.58 12.06 -10.13
N LEU A 88 6.70 10.78 -10.52
CA LEU A 88 5.73 10.14 -11.42
C LEU A 88 4.32 10.10 -10.85
N LEU A 89 4.16 9.86 -9.54
CA LEU A 89 2.84 9.81 -8.88
C LEU A 89 2.01 11.08 -9.01
N ALA A 90 2.66 12.19 -9.32
CA ALA A 90 2.05 13.49 -9.44
C ALA A 90 2.14 14.08 -10.87
N MET A 91 2.65 13.30 -11.82
CA MET A 91 2.57 13.67 -13.23
C MET A 91 1.19 13.27 -13.77
N GLN A 92 0.53 14.23 -14.43
CA GLN A 92 -0.70 13.94 -15.19
C GLN A 92 -0.37 13.31 -16.56
N ASP A 93 0.86 13.51 -17.06
CA ASP A 93 1.29 12.94 -18.33
C ASP A 93 1.71 11.48 -18.17
N MET A 94 1.02 10.61 -18.92
CA MET A 94 1.31 9.18 -19.00
C MET A 94 2.71 8.97 -19.59
N SER A 95 3.66 8.58 -18.75
CA SER A 95 4.97 8.17 -19.24
C SER A 95 4.81 6.87 -20.04
N GLU A 96 5.26 6.85 -21.30
CA GLU A 96 5.15 5.70 -22.22
C GLU A 96 5.73 4.38 -21.65
N GLY A 97 6.55 4.44 -20.59
CA GLY A 97 7.19 3.29 -19.95
C GLY A 97 6.44 2.65 -18.77
N ASN A 98 5.30 3.18 -18.33
CA ASN A 98 4.55 2.64 -17.19
C ASN A 98 3.21 2.03 -17.64
N LYS A 99 3.31 1.01 -18.50
CA LYS A 99 2.16 0.25 -18.98
C LYS A 99 2.02 -1.06 -18.21
N PHE A 100 0.83 -1.33 -17.72
CA PHE A 100 0.55 -2.54 -16.93
C PHE A 100 -0.66 -3.27 -17.50
N SER A 101 -0.63 -4.61 -17.49
CA SER A 101 -1.81 -5.41 -17.81
C SER A 101 -2.78 -5.44 -16.63
N TRP A 102 -4.04 -5.80 -16.90
CA TRP A 102 -5.00 -6.06 -15.83
C TRP A 102 -4.61 -7.25 -14.96
N GLU A 103 -3.88 -8.23 -15.51
CA GLU A 103 -3.32 -9.30 -14.71
C GLU A 103 -2.33 -8.76 -13.66
N GLU A 104 -1.40 -7.88 -14.05
CA GLU A 104 -0.44 -7.26 -13.13
C GLU A 104 -1.15 -6.44 -12.05
N VAL A 105 -2.16 -5.65 -12.44
CA VAL A 105 -2.98 -4.86 -11.50
C VAL A 105 -3.65 -5.78 -10.46
N MET A 106 -4.26 -6.89 -10.91
CA MET A 106 -4.96 -7.81 -10.03
C MET A 106 -4.02 -8.61 -9.13
N GLN A 107 -2.85 -9.00 -9.65
CA GLN A 107 -1.80 -9.65 -8.87
C GLN A 107 -1.26 -8.72 -7.77
N VAL A 108 -1.07 -7.43 -8.07
CA VAL A 108 -0.68 -6.43 -7.07
C VAL A 108 -1.81 -6.19 -6.06
N ALA A 109 -3.05 -6.03 -6.53
CA ALA A 109 -4.21 -5.79 -5.69
C ALA A 109 -4.45 -6.92 -4.69
N SER A 110 -4.28 -8.17 -5.10
CA SER A 110 -4.49 -9.32 -4.23
C SER A 110 -3.53 -9.34 -3.03
N ARG A 111 -2.29 -8.86 -3.20
CA ARG A 111 -1.29 -8.81 -2.12
C ARG A 111 -1.69 -7.88 -0.99
N PHE A 112 -2.55 -6.90 -1.25
CA PHE A 112 -3.05 -5.98 -0.23
C PHE A 112 -3.94 -6.65 0.82
N PHE A 113 -4.49 -7.83 0.56
CA PHE A 113 -5.34 -8.59 1.48
C PHE A 113 -4.50 -9.45 2.45
N GLU A 114 -3.81 -8.79 3.38
CA GLU A 114 -2.89 -9.41 4.33
C GLU A 114 -3.62 -10.31 5.36
N VAL A 115 -3.09 -11.51 5.54
CA VAL A 115 -3.50 -12.44 6.60
C VAL A 115 -2.51 -12.34 7.76
N VAL A 116 -2.96 -11.83 8.90
CA VAL A 116 -2.15 -11.67 10.11
C VAL A 116 -2.54 -12.72 11.15
N GLY A 117 -1.60 -13.60 11.49
CA GLY A 117 -1.74 -14.58 12.58
C GLY A 117 -1.19 -14.05 13.90
N VAL A 118 -2.01 -14.06 14.96
CA VAL A 118 -1.57 -13.74 16.34
C VAL A 118 -2.10 -14.81 17.29
N LYS A 119 -1.19 -15.58 17.90
CA LYS A 119 -1.52 -16.62 18.91
C LYS A 119 -2.62 -17.59 18.44
N GLY A 120 -2.52 -18.10 17.22
CA GLY A 120 -3.51 -19.03 16.64
C GLY A 120 -4.83 -18.40 16.19
N LYS A 121 -4.95 -17.07 16.22
CA LYS A 121 -6.08 -16.35 15.62
C LYS A 121 -5.61 -15.60 14.39
N TYR A 122 -6.29 -15.83 13.27
CA TYR A 122 -6.01 -15.17 12.00
C TYR A 122 -6.97 -14.01 11.77
N ARG A 123 -6.50 -12.94 11.12
CA ARG A 123 -7.31 -11.79 10.71
C ARG A 123 -6.92 -11.34 9.32
N LEU A 124 -7.90 -10.96 8.53
CA LEU A 124 -7.70 -10.32 7.23
C LEU A 124 -7.65 -8.79 7.38
N LYS A 125 -6.72 -8.13 6.70
CA LYS A 125 -6.58 -6.67 6.67
C LYS A 125 -6.14 -6.17 5.29
N ILE A 126 -6.45 -4.91 4.99
CA ILE A 126 -5.86 -4.19 3.86
C ILE A 126 -4.70 -3.32 4.38
N CYS A 127 -3.46 -3.65 4.03
CA CYS A 127 -2.25 -3.09 4.65
C CYS A 127 -1.26 -2.51 3.62
N THR A 128 -0.42 -1.55 4.01
CA THR A 128 0.62 -0.95 3.15
C THR A 128 1.89 -1.80 3.02
N GLY A 129 2.13 -2.76 3.92
CA GLY A 129 3.35 -3.57 3.96
C GLY A 129 3.07 -5.02 3.64
N ASN A 130 2.98 -5.36 2.35
CA ASN A 130 2.70 -6.74 1.94
C ASN A 130 3.92 -7.42 1.34
N ASP A 131 3.80 -8.73 1.24
CA ASP A 131 4.77 -9.59 0.59
C ASP A 131 4.51 -9.62 -0.91
N PHE A 132 5.24 -8.77 -1.62
CA PHE A 132 5.30 -8.74 -3.08
C PHE A 132 6.44 -9.62 -3.61
N SER A 133 7.00 -10.53 -2.79
CA SER A 133 8.03 -11.45 -3.27
C SER A 133 7.44 -12.38 -4.33
N GLY A 134 8.22 -12.61 -5.40
CA GLY A 134 7.82 -13.45 -6.53
C GLY A 134 6.84 -12.81 -7.51
N LEU A 135 6.46 -11.54 -7.35
CA LEU A 135 5.73 -10.81 -8.39
C LEU A 135 6.72 -10.17 -9.38
N GLU A 136 6.65 -10.61 -10.62
CA GLU A 136 7.40 -10.05 -11.75
C GLU A 136 6.53 -9.01 -12.46
N ILE A 137 6.72 -7.73 -12.12
CA ILE A 137 6.00 -6.61 -12.74
C ILE A 137 6.91 -5.90 -13.74
N LYS A 138 6.44 -5.73 -14.97
CA LYS A 138 7.18 -5.04 -16.04
C LYS A 138 6.99 -3.54 -15.92
N GLY A 139 7.81 -2.88 -15.11
CA GLY A 139 7.81 -1.42 -14.98
C GLY A 139 8.09 -0.95 -13.56
N ASN A 140 7.66 0.27 -13.24
CA ASN A 140 7.79 0.78 -11.88
C ASN A 140 6.75 0.14 -10.96
N ARG A 141 7.12 -0.97 -10.31
CA ARG A 141 6.24 -1.71 -9.39
C ARG A 141 5.70 -0.83 -8.26
N ALA A 142 6.54 0.02 -7.66
CA ALA A 142 6.12 0.89 -6.57
C ALA A 142 5.07 1.93 -7.01
N LEU A 143 5.12 2.36 -8.28
CA LEU A 143 4.10 3.22 -8.88
C LEU A 143 2.74 2.49 -8.95
N LEU A 144 2.72 1.28 -9.53
CA LEU A 144 1.49 0.48 -9.63
C LEU A 144 0.92 0.15 -8.24
N GLU A 145 1.78 -0.26 -7.30
CA GLU A 145 1.39 -0.57 -5.93
C GLU A 145 0.75 0.64 -5.23
N ALA A 146 1.32 1.84 -5.36
CA ALA A 146 0.77 3.07 -4.78
C ALA A 146 -0.63 3.41 -5.34
N MET A 147 -0.81 3.25 -6.66
CA MET A 147 -2.09 3.50 -7.33
C MET A 147 -3.17 2.50 -6.90
N VAL A 148 -2.82 1.21 -6.88
CA VAL A 148 -3.74 0.16 -6.45
C VAL A 148 -4.08 0.31 -4.96
N TYR A 149 -3.10 0.67 -4.13
CA TYR A 149 -3.35 0.91 -2.70
C TYR A 149 -4.34 2.05 -2.49
N GLU A 150 -4.16 3.18 -3.17
CA GLU A 150 -5.09 4.30 -3.08
C GLU A 150 -6.51 3.89 -3.48
N ALA A 151 -6.66 3.14 -4.57
CA ALA A 151 -7.96 2.63 -5.01
C ALA A 151 -8.63 1.82 -3.89
N LEU A 152 -7.92 0.89 -3.26
CA LEU A 152 -8.44 0.07 -2.16
C LEU A 152 -8.71 0.89 -0.88
N ALA A 153 -7.85 1.85 -0.57
CA ALA A 153 -7.99 2.72 0.60
C ALA A 153 -9.20 3.65 0.47
N THR A 154 -9.49 4.12 -0.74
CA THR A 154 -10.67 4.95 -1.05
C THR A 154 -11.96 4.26 -0.64
N GLU A 155 -12.10 2.95 -0.92
CA GLU A 155 -13.30 2.20 -0.49
C GLU A 155 -13.38 2.08 1.04
N ARG A 156 -12.25 1.83 1.70
CA ARG A 156 -12.17 1.73 3.16
C ARG A 156 -12.55 3.03 3.86
N GLU A 157 -12.21 4.17 3.26
CA GLU A 157 -12.35 5.51 3.84
C GLU A 157 -13.69 6.17 3.52
N ARG A 158 -14.54 5.55 2.68
CA ARG A 158 -15.90 6.04 2.43
C ARG A 158 -16.70 6.13 3.72
N ALA A 159 -17.37 7.27 3.93
CA ALA A 159 -18.18 7.57 5.12
C ALA A 159 -19.27 6.52 5.41
N LYS A 160 -19.74 5.85 4.36
CA LYS A 160 -20.41 4.55 4.44
C LYS A 160 -19.58 3.63 3.55
N PRO A 161 -18.75 2.73 4.11
CA PRO A 161 -18.14 1.69 3.32
C PRO A 161 -19.29 1.04 2.56
N SER A 162 -19.25 1.04 1.24
CA SER A 162 -20.13 0.11 0.56
C SER A 162 -19.69 -1.25 1.08
N ASN A 163 -20.61 -2.17 1.35
CA ASN A 163 -20.21 -3.57 1.51
C ASN A 163 -19.74 -4.01 0.12
N ALA A 164 -18.59 -3.51 -0.32
CA ALA A 164 -18.08 -3.72 -1.64
C ALA A 164 -17.93 -5.22 -1.77
N ASP A 165 -18.54 -5.80 -2.80
CA ASP A 165 -18.66 -7.26 -2.92
C ASP A 165 -17.29 -7.94 -2.77
N PHE A 166 -16.21 -7.29 -3.22
CA PHE A 166 -14.85 -7.82 -3.09
C PHE A 166 -14.35 -7.93 -1.65
N VAL A 167 -14.82 -7.07 -0.73
CA VAL A 167 -14.45 -7.14 0.70
C VAL A 167 -15.13 -8.34 1.36
N GLU A 168 -16.39 -8.60 1.03
CA GLU A 168 -17.11 -9.79 1.53
C GLU A 168 -16.58 -11.07 0.89
N ASN A 169 -16.23 -11.04 -0.40
CA ASN A 169 -15.54 -12.13 -1.08
C ASN A 169 -14.22 -12.43 -0.39
N ALA A 170 -13.39 -11.42 -0.11
CA ALA A 170 -12.12 -11.60 0.58
C ALA A 170 -12.27 -12.27 1.96
N ARG A 171 -13.31 -11.91 2.72
CA ARG A 171 -13.64 -12.56 4.00
C ARG A 171 -14.07 -14.02 3.81
N THR A 172 -14.83 -14.30 2.76
CA THR A 172 -15.27 -15.65 2.40
C THR A 172 -14.07 -16.52 2.03
N TYR A 173 -13.22 -16.06 1.11
CA TYR A 173 -12.00 -16.75 0.69
C TYR A 173 -11.07 -17.00 1.87
N PHE A 174 -10.92 -16.02 2.76
CA PHE A 174 -10.16 -16.17 3.99
C PHE A 174 -10.75 -17.24 4.92
N SER A 175 -12.08 -17.26 5.13
CA SER A 175 -12.73 -18.28 5.95
C SER A 175 -12.60 -19.68 5.36
N GLU A 176 -12.69 -19.82 4.04
CA GLU A 176 -12.54 -21.10 3.34
C GLU A 176 -11.10 -21.60 3.42
N ALA A 177 -10.13 -20.71 3.18
CA ALA A 177 -8.71 -21.01 3.31
C ALA A 177 -8.38 -21.49 4.73
N LEU A 178 -8.93 -20.87 5.78
CA LEU A 178 -8.75 -21.34 7.16
C LEU A 178 -9.31 -22.75 7.40
N LYS A 179 -10.56 -23.00 6.99
CA LYS A 179 -11.20 -24.33 7.15
C LYS A 179 -10.41 -25.43 6.45
N SER A 180 -9.83 -25.13 5.29
CA SER A 180 -9.01 -26.09 4.54
C SER A 180 -7.73 -26.48 5.29
N MET A 181 -7.23 -25.62 6.19
CA MET A 181 -5.97 -25.80 6.90
C MET A 181 -6.13 -26.43 8.29
N GLU A 182 -7.28 -26.25 8.96
CA GLU A 182 -7.58 -26.96 10.23
C GLU A 182 -7.52 -28.49 10.08
N SER A 183 -7.62 -29.00 8.85
CA SER A 183 -7.48 -30.43 8.52
C SER A 183 -6.03 -30.91 8.30
N LYS A 184 -5.03 -30.01 8.29
CA LYS A 184 -3.63 -30.32 7.95
C LYS A 184 -2.67 -29.89 9.07
N GLN A 185 -2.04 -30.84 9.76
CA GLN A 185 -0.96 -30.56 10.71
C GLN A 185 0.24 -29.92 10.00
N SER A 186 0.58 -28.64 10.27
CA SER A 186 1.96 -28.12 10.40
C SER A 186 2.07 -26.59 10.39
N GLY A 187 3.15 -26.04 10.97
CA GLY A 187 3.44 -24.61 11.15
C GLY A 187 3.66 -23.72 9.91
N MET A 188 3.21 -24.13 8.71
CA MET A 188 3.15 -23.28 7.50
C MET A 188 1.75 -22.72 7.19
N GLU A 189 0.77 -22.94 8.08
CA GLU A 189 -0.63 -22.51 7.92
C GLU A 189 -0.78 -21.07 7.44
N THR A 190 -0.05 -20.11 8.01
CA THR A 190 -0.22 -18.69 7.65
C THR A 190 0.17 -18.39 6.20
N ILE A 191 1.25 -19.00 5.70
CA ILE A 191 1.73 -18.80 4.33
C ILE A 191 0.74 -19.40 3.34
N ASN A 192 0.21 -20.59 3.64
CA ASN A 192 -0.72 -21.25 2.76
C ASN A 192 -2.08 -20.53 2.70
N VAL A 193 -2.61 -20.08 3.85
CA VAL A 193 -3.86 -19.28 3.88
C VAL A 193 -3.68 -17.99 3.10
N LYS A 194 -2.54 -17.31 3.27
CA LYS A 194 -2.20 -16.08 2.55
C LYS A 194 -2.15 -16.29 1.03
N ASN A 195 -1.43 -17.31 0.58
CA ASN A 195 -1.30 -17.61 -0.86
C ASN A 195 -2.65 -17.99 -1.49
N GLU A 196 -3.49 -18.72 -0.75
CA GLU A 196 -4.84 -19.06 -1.20
C GLU A 196 -5.71 -17.80 -1.37
N VAL A 197 -5.74 -16.92 -0.35
CA VAL A 197 -6.45 -15.64 -0.42
C VAL A 197 -5.94 -14.80 -1.59
N TYR A 198 -4.63 -14.73 -1.81
CA TYR A 198 -4.04 -13.99 -2.93
C TYR A 198 -4.45 -14.55 -4.28
N SER A 199 -4.44 -15.88 -4.44
CA SER A 199 -4.87 -16.52 -5.69
C SER A 199 -6.34 -16.22 -6.00
N GLN A 200 -7.22 -16.33 -5.01
CA GLN A 200 -8.64 -16.07 -5.19
C GLN A 200 -8.93 -14.59 -5.45
N MET A 201 -8.29 -13.68 -4.70
CA MET A 201 -8.46 -12.24 -4.93
C MET A 201 -7.88 -11.78 -6.28
N ALA A 202 -6.82 -12.40 -6.78
CA ALA A 202 -6.28 -12.08 -8.11
C ALA A 202 -7.28 -12.43 -9.25
N GLN A 203 -8.23 -13.33 -8.99
CA GLN A 203 -9.27 -13.73 -9.94
C GLN A 203 -10.65 -13.13 -9.60
N ASP A 204 -10.74 -12.32 -8.54
CA ASP A 204 -12.01 -11.82 -8.04
C ASP A 204 -12.62 -10.79 -8.99
N LYS A 205 -13.80 -11.11 -9.52
CA LYS A 205 -14.50 -10.27 -10.50
C LYS A 205 -14.99 -8.96 -9.89
N ALA A 206 -15.38 -8.97 -8.61
CA ALA A 206 -15.84 -7.77 -7.94
C ALA A 206 -14.70 -6.76 -7.74
N LEU A 207 -13.52 -7.24 -7.34
CA LEU A 207 -12.30 -6.46 -7.21
C LEU A 207 -11.89 -5.89 -8.57
N LYS A 208 -11.84 -6.74 -9.61
CA LYS A 208 -11.52 -6.28 -10.97
C LYS A 208 -12.48 -5.19 -11.43
N LYS A 209 -13.80 -5.39 -11.26
CA LYS A 209 -14.82 -4.39 -11.60
C LYS A 209 -14.63 -3.08 -10.83
N TYR A 210 -14.34 -3.16 -9.54
CA TYR A 210 -14.08 -1.99 -8.70
C TYR A 210 -12.85 -1.21 -9.20
N LEU A 211 -11.75 -1.91 -9.46
CA LEU A 211 -10.52 -1.29 -9.95
C LEU A 211 -10.71 -0.70 -11.36
N HIS A 212 -11.41 -1.38 -12.27
CA HIS A 212 -11.79 -0.80 -13.57
C HIS A 212 -12.55 0.52 -13.40
N HIS A 213 -13.55 0.54 -12.52
CA HIS A 213 -14.34 1.74 -12.26
C HIS A 213 -13.48 2.87 -11.69
N TYR A 214 -12.61 2.56 -10.73
CA TYR A 214 -11.67 3.52 -10.16
C TYR A 214 -10.75 4.09 -11.24
N PHE A 215 -10.06 3.23 -11.99
CA PHE A 215 -9.09 3.65 -13.00
C PHE A 215 -9.72 4.36 -14.21
N SER A 216 -11.00 4.12 -14.48
CA SER A 216 -11.74 4.78 -15.58
C SER A 216 -12.32 6.15 -15.20
N ASN A 217 -12.56 6.41 -13.91
CA ASN A 217 -13.09 7.71 -13.46
C ASN A 217 -11.98 8.71 -13.09
N GLU A 218 -10.80 8.21 -12.74
CA GLU A 218 -9.65 9.00 -12.29
C GLU A 218 -8.66 9.32 -13.44
N THR A 219 -9.10 9.29 -14.69
CA THR A 219 -8.23 9.28 -15.89
C THR A 219 -7.23 10.43 -15.99
N ASN A 220 -7.51 11.58 -15.37
CA ASN A 220 -6.60 12.74 -15.35
C ASN A 220 -5.63 12.75 -14.16
N SER A 221 -5.78 11.84 -13.21
CA SER A 221 -4.93 11.75 -12.01
C SER A 221 -4.05 10.50 -12.01
N ILE A 222 -4.15 9.62 -13.01
CA ILE A 222 -3.48 8.31 -13.03
C ILE A 222 -2.22 8.36 -13.93
N PRO A 223 -1.01 8.18 -13.37
CA PRO A 223 0.25 8.22 -14.12
C PRO A 223 0.65 6.86 -14.73
N ILE A 224 -0.32 5.98 -15.00
CA ILE A 224 -0.09 4.65 -15.56
C ILE A 224 -1.05 4.37 -16.70
N THR A 225 -0.59 3.61 -17.68
CA THR A 225 -1.43 3.14 -18.79
C THR A 225 -1.84 1.69 -18.52
N LEU A 226 -3.14 1.42 -18.53
CA LEU A 226 -3.65 0.04 -18.44
C LEU A 226 -3.88 -0.50 -19.84
N ILE A 227 -3.32 -1.67 -20.11
CA ILE A 227 -3.50 -2.37 -21.38
C ILE A 227 -4.55 -3.45 -21.16
N ASP A 228 -5.59 -3.43 -21.98
CA ASP A 228 -6.53 -4.54 -22.06
C ASP A 228 -5.85 -5.70 -22.81
N ASP A 229 -5.87 -6.89 -22.20
CA ASP A 229 -5.33 -8.12 -22.80
C ASP A 229 -6.11 -8.53 -24.07
#